data_AF-X1LEJ0-F1
#
_entry.id   AF-X1LEJ0-F1
#
_cell.length_a   1.000
_cell.length_b   1.000
_cell.length_c   1.000
_cell.angle_alpha   90.00
_cell.angle_beta   90.00
_cell.angle_gamma   90.00
#
_symmetry.space_group_name_H-M   'P 1'
#
loop_
_entity.id
_entity.type
_entity.pdbx_description
1 polymer ?
#
loop_
_entity_poly.entity_id
_entity_poly.type
_entity_poly.pdbx_seq_one_letter_code
_entity_poly.pdbx_strand_id
1 'polypeptide(L)'
;LFGDYSKQDPISAFVKLLWEKGTDFEKQVIENLQAPFLDLHSYSRIEKEKRTKEAINNGVELIYSGRINAGNLIGEPDLLRRSGDGYISGDIKSGSGLEGESDLSEGKPKLHYTVQLALYTDILERLDISAGRNPFIWDIHGREIEYDLNSPQSTRNPESWWSKYQNCLEAATKIANYELKTLPAYSGICKLCQWRTYCLRCLRKANDLTLIPELGRSKRDVMINHVDSVSEFAKTDLDIFQKGRKTIFPGIGTASLQKFQERAILLSKRGSKPYLKAQVTLPKAPTELFFDIETDPMRDICYLHGFLERHNGDNGSERYVAFFSDQPDEHEEKRAFSQAWEFIQKSIPCVIYYYSPYEKTQWKKLQEKYPDVMSEDNIEEMFYSDYTVDLYLDVVKKKTEWPTNDYSIKTLASYLGFHWRDESPSGAESIEWYHRWVETGDVNIKNRILKYNEDDCIATRVLLDGICSLPLL
;
A
#
# COMPACT_ATOMS: atom_id res chain seq x y z
N LEU A 1 15.49 -19.38 8.52
CA LEU A 1 16.33 -18.46 7.71
C LEU A 1 16.15 -17.06 8.30
N PHE A 2 17.20 -16.55 8.95
CA PHE A 2 17.30 -15.24 9.61
C PHE A 2 16.28 -14.88 10.70
N GLY A 3 16.77 -14.17 11.72
CA GLY A 3 15.96 -13.51 12.72
C GLY A 3 15.62 -14.39 13.93
N ASP A 4 15.59 -13.75 15.09
CA ASP A 4 15.02 -14.32 16.30
C ASP A 4 13.51 -14.05 16.25
N TYR A 5 12.71 -15.08 15.97
CA TYR A 5 11.26 -14.99 15.80
C TYR A 5 10.55 -14.42 17.05
N SER A 6 11.18 -14.46 18.23
CA SER A 6 10.64 -13.83 19.44
C SER A 6 10.58 -12.29 19.35
N LYS A 7 11.24 -11.70 18.35
CA LYS A 7 11.27 -10.24 18.10
C LYS A 7 10.19 -9.77 17.13
N GLN A 8 9.36 -10.68 16.64
CA GLN A 8 8.24 -10.34 15.78
C GLN A 8 7.11 -9.69 16.60
N ASP A 9 6.57 -8.62 16.06
CA ASP A 9 5.27 -8.07 16.45
C ASP A 9 4.17 -9.10 16.12
N PRO A 10 3.03 -9.06 16.84
CA PRO A 10 1.87 -9.87 16.48
C PRO A 10 1.42 -9.61 15.04
N ILE A 11 0.87 -10.65 14.41
CA ILE A 11 0.25 -10.52 13.09
C ILE A 11 -0.97 -9.61 13.22
N SER A 12 -1.02 -8.54 12.42
CA SER A 12 -2.17 -7.62 12.43
C SER A 12 -3.45 -8.34 11.99
N ALA A 13 -4.60 -7.90 12.48
CA ALA A 13 -5.88 -8.53 12.15
C ALA A 13 -6.17 -8.40 10.65
N PHE A 14 -5.86 -7.25 10.06
CA PHE A 14 -5.98 -7.05 8.62
C PHE A 14 -5.14 -8.02 7.78
N VAL A 15 -3.90 -8.34 8.19
CA VAL A 15 -3.07 -9.32 7.46
C VAL A 15 -3.68 -10.72 7.51
N LYS A 16 -4.27 -11.11 8.65
CA LYS A 16 -4.98 -12.39 8.76
C LYS A 16 -6.22 -12.42 7.87
N LEU A 17 -7.00 -11.34 7.88
CA LEU A 17 -8.16 -11.18 6.99
C LEU A 17 -7.76 -11.33 5.51
N LEU A 18 -6.65 -10.72 5.08
CA LEU A 18 -6.15 -10.88 3.71
C LEU A 18 -5.84 -12.34 3.37
N TRP A 19 -5.26 -13.11 4.30
CA TRP A 19 -5.00 -14.53 4.10
C TRP A 19 -6.28 -15.34 4.01
N GLU A 20 -7.22 -15.11 4.93
CA GLU A 20 -8.52 -15.78 4.96
C GLU A 20 -9.31 -15.51 3.68
N LYS A 21 -9.39 -14.26 3.22
CA LYS A 21 -10.08 -13.91 1.96
C LYS A 21 -9.38 -14.48 0.73
N GLY A 22 -8.05 -14.59 0.75
CA GLY A 22 -7.32 -15.29 -0.30
C GLY A 22 -7.73 -16.75 -0.41
N THR A 23 -7.77 -17.47 0.72
CA THR A 23 -8.20 -18.87 0.80
C THR A 23 -9.68 -19.05 0.46
N ASP A 24 -10.56 -18.17 0.92
CA ASP A 24 -11.99 -18.20 0.59
C ASP A 24 -12.21 -18.02 -0.92
N PHE A 25 -11.51 -17.06 -1.53
CA PHE A 25 -11.60 -16.82 -2.96
C PHE A 25 -11.10 -18.01 -3.78
N GLU A 26 -9.93 -18.57 -3.42
CA GLU A 26 -9.40 -19.78 -4.04
C GLU A 26 -10.42 -20.93 -4.00
N LYS A 27 -11.01 -21.17 -2.82
CA LYS A 27 -12.04 -22.20 -2.65
C LYS A 27 -13.27 -21.94 -3.53
N GLN A 28 -13.77 -20.71 -3.59
CA GLN A 28 -14.91 -20.35 -4.44
C GLN A 28 -14.61 -20.57 -5.93
N VAL A 29 -13.41 -20.24 -6.39
CA VAL A 29 -13.00 -20.47 -7.79
C VAL A 29 -13.00 -21.96 -8.09
N ILE A 30 -12.48 -22.79 -7.19
CA ILE A 30 -12.42 -24.25 -7.35
C ILE A 30 -13.80 -24.90 -7.27
N GLU A 31 -14.68 -24.46 -6.36
CA GLU A 31 -16.06 -24.95 -6.26
C GLU A 31 -16.90 -24.67 -7.53
N ASN A 32 -16.61 -23.56 -8.21
CA ASN A 32 -17.28 -23.19 -9.46
C ASN A 32 -16.59 -23.76 -10.71
N LEU A 33 -15.46 -24.44 -10.56
CA LEU A 33 -14.71 -25.00 -11.69
C LEU A 33 -15.45 -26.21 -12.27
N GLN A 34 -15.88 -26.10 -13.52
CA GLN A 34 -16.64 -27.16 -14.20
C GLN A 34 -15.76 -28.30 -14.73
N ALA A 35 -14.47 -28.04 -14.90
CA ALA A 35 -13.52 -29.03 -15.41
C ALA A 35 -13.19 -30.06 -14.33
N PRO A 36 -13.03 -31.36 -14.66
CA PRO A 36 -12.56 -32.35 -13.70
C PRO A 36 -11.13 -32.03 -13.26
N PHE A 37 -10.87 -32.09 -11.95
CA PHE A 37 -9.55 -31.92 -11.37
C PHE A 37 -9.30 -32.93 -10.26
N LEU A 38 -8.03 -33.23 -10.01
CA LEU A 38 -7.61 -33.96 -8.82
C LEU A 38 -7.39 -32.99 -7.67
N ASP A 39 -8.25 -33.06 -6.65
CA ASP A 39 -8.12 -32.27 -5.43
C ASP A 39 -7.09 -32.88 -4.47
N LEU A 40 -6.00 -32.15 -4.21
CA LEU A 40 -5.00 -32.52 -3.21
C LEU A 40 -5.05 -31.66 -1.94
N HIS A 41 -5.96 -30.68 -1.82
CA HIS A 41 -5.96 -29.65 -0.78
C HIS A 41 -5.95 -30.23 0.65
N SER A 42 -6.70 -31.31 0.88
CA SER A 42 -6.86 -31.94 2.20
C SER A 42 -5.66 -32.76 2.70
N TYR A 43 -4.67 -33.03 1.85
CA TYR A 43 -3.51 -33.86 2.23
C TYR A 43 -2.44 -33.07 2.96
N SER A 44 -1.65 -33.76 3.80
CA SER A 44 -0.45 -33.16 4.41
C SER A 44 0.58 -32.76 3.35
N ARG A 45 1.51 -31.85 3.68
CA ARG A 45 2.55 -31.40 2.74
C ARG A 45 3.37 -32.56 2.14
N ILE A 46 3.71 -33.58 2.93
CA ILE A 46 4.48 -34.72 2.45
C ILE A 46 3.64 -35.58 1.49
N GLU A 47 2.35 -35.77 1.80
CA GLU A 47 1.43 -36.52 0.94
C GLU A 47 1.10 -35.79 -0.35
N LYS A 48 0.92 -34.46 -0.31
CA LYS A 48 0.70 -33.62 -1.49
C LYS A 48 1.82 -33.82 -2.51
N GLU A 49 3.07 -33.80 -2.06
CA GLU A 49 4.22 -33.97 -2.95
C GLU A 49 4.22 -35.34 -3.63
N LYS A 50 4.00 -36.42 -2.86
CA LYS A 50 3.94 -37.78 -3.41
C LYS A 50 2.79 -37.92 -4.41
N ARG A 51 1.60 -37.43 -4.04
CA ARG A 51 0.39 -37.53 -4.88
C ARG A 51 0.47 -36.65 -6.13
N THR A 52 1.11 -35.49 -6.05
CA THR A 52 1.37 -34.64 -7.22
C THR A 52 2.25 -35.38 -8.23
N LYS A 53 3.33 -36.04 -7.76
CA LYS A 53 4.19 -36.86 -8.62
C LYS A 53 3.42 -38.02 -9.28
N GLU A 54 2.59 -38.73 -8.51
CA GLU A 54 1.74 -39.81 -9.04
C GLU A 54 0.73 -39.30 -10.08
N ALA A 55 0.09 -38.16 -9.81
CA ALA A 55 -0.88 -37.55 -10.72
C ALA A 55 -0.24 -37.11 -12.04
N ILE A 56 0.95 -36.50 -11.97
CA ILE A 56 1.73 -36.09 -13.14
C ILE A 56 2.08 -37.32 -14.00
N ASN A 57 2.59 -38.38 -13.38
CA ASN A 57 2.94 -39.63 -14.07
C ASN A 57 1.72 -40.32 -14.71
N ASN A 58 0.54 -40.16 -14.11
CA ASN A 58 -0.72 -40.70 -14.64
C ASN A 58 -1.36 -39.78 -15.71
N GLY A 59 -0.75 -38.63 -16.02
CA GLY A 59 -1.27 -37.71 -17.03
C GLY A 59 -2.57 -37.02 -16.63
N VAL A 60 -2.78 -36.75 -15.33
CA VAL A 60 -3.96 -36.04 -14.84
C VAL A 60 -4.02 -34.63 -15.45
N GLU A 61 -5.12 -34.32 -16.13
CA GLU A 61 -5.26 -33.05 -16.88
C GLU A 61 -5.14 -31.79 -16.02
N LEU A 62 -5.71 -31.81 -14.81
CA LEU A 62 -5.67 -30.68 -13.88
C LEU A 62 -5.53 -31.18 -12.44
N ILE A 63 -4.54 -30.65 -11.72
CA ILE A 63 -4.25 -30.97 -10.33
C ILE A 63 -4.40 -29.68 -9.52
N TYR A 64 -5.24 -29.73 -8.49
CA TYR A 64 -5.46 -28.62 -7.56
C TYR A 64 -4.67 -28.83 -6.26
N SER A 65 -4.05 -27.76 -5.77
CA SER A 65 -3.26 -27.71 -4.54
C SER A 65 -2.06 -28.67 -4.55
N GLY A 66 -1.32 -28.65 -5.66
CA GLY A 66 -0.15 -29.49 -5.87
C GLY A 66 1.06 -29.04 -5.04
N ARG A 67 2.05 -29.93 -4.87
CA ARG A 67 3.35 -29.58 -4.28
C ARG A 67 4.49 -30.21 -5.07
N ILE A 68 5.44 -29.39 -5.49
CA ILE A 68 6.57 -29.77 -6.34
C ILE A 68 7.88 -29.35 -5.70
N ASN A 69 8.96 -30.10 -5.96
CA ASN A 69 10.30 -29.75 -5.48
C ASN A 69 11.39 -30.18 -6.46
N ALA A 70 12.52 -29.47 -6.42
CA ALA A 70 13.73 -29.85 -7.13
C ALA A 70 14.95 -29.30 -6.39
N GLY A 71 15.78 -30.19 -5.83
CA GLY A 71 16.92 -29.79 -5.00
C GLY A 71 16.48 -29.01 -3.75
N ASN A 72 16.92 -27.75 -3.64
CA ASN A 72 16.56 -26.84 -2.55
C ASN A 72 15.33 -25.96 -2.86
N LEU A 73 14.69 -26.14 -4.02
CA LEU A 73 13.52 -25.39 -4.44
C LEU A 73 12.24 -26.13 -4.06
N ILE A 74 11.23 -25.36 -3.66
CA ILE A 74 9.91 -25.87 -3.33
C ILE A 74 8.81 -24.96 -3.86
N GLY A 75 7.76 -25.56 -4.42
CA GLY A 75 6.60 -24.88 -4.95
C GLY A 75 5.31 -25.53 -4.49
N GLU A 76 4.32 -24.68 -4.25
CA GLU A 76 2.93 -25.06 -3.93
C GLU A 76 2.01 -24.28 -4.88
N PRO A 77 2.02 -24.59 -6.18
CA PRO A 77 1.09 -23.95 -7.12
C PRO A 77 -0.35 -24.35 -6.78
N ASP A 78 -1.28 -23.40 -6.86
CA ASP A 78 -2.69 -23.72 -6.71
C ASP A 78 -3.14 -24.70 -7.81
N LEU A 79 -2.60 -24.56 -9.02
CA LEU A 79 -2.95 -25.37 -10.19
C LEU A 79 -1.71 -25.91 -10.91
N LEU A 80 -1.77 -27.17 -11.30
CA LEU A 80 -0.89 -27.74 -12.32
C LEU A 80 -1.76 -28.29 -13.44
N ARG A 81 -1.59 -27.73 -14.64
CA ARG A 81 -2.37 -28.10 -15.82
C ARG A 81 -1.48 -28.80 -16.82
N ARG A 82 -1.92 -29.95 -17.31
CA ARG A 82 -1.26 -30.66 -18.39
C ARG A 82 -1.37 -29.83 -19.67
N SER A 83 -0.28 -29.72 -20.41
CA SER A 83 -0.23 -29.03 -21.70
C SER A 83 0.73 -29.78 -22.62
N GLY A 84 0.20 -30.41 -23.66
CA GLY A 84 0.98 -31.35 -24.48
C GLY A 84 1.57 -32.48 -23.64
N ASP A 85 2.88 -32.65 -23.73
CA ASP A 85 3.63 -33.71 -23.04
C ASP A 85 4.13 -33.32 -21.63
N GLY A 86 3.85 -32.11 -21.17
CA GLY A 86 4.29 -31.60 -19.87
C GLY A 86 3.19 -30.91 -19.08
N TYR A 87 3.60 -30.10 -18.09
CA TYR A 87 2.74 -29.31 -17.23
C TYR A 87 3.16 -27.84 -17.20
N ILE A 88 2.17 -26.97 -17.01
CA ILE A 88 2.34 -25.56 -16.66
C ILE A 88 1.72 -25.29 -15.29
N SER A 89 2.31 -24.37 -14.53
CA SER A 89 1.77 -23.93 -13.24
C SER A 89 0.80 -22.78 -13.41
N GLY A 90 -0.27 -22.80 -12.62
CA GLY A 90 -1.21 -21.70 -12.44
C GLY A 90 -1.37 -21.35 -10.96
N ASP A 91 -1.76 -20.11 -10.69
CA ASP A 91 -2.07 -19.64 -9.34
C ASP A 91 -3.34 -18.79 -9.34
N ILE A 92 -4.16 -18.92 -8.30
CA ILE A 92 -5.42 -18.19 -8.15
C ILE A 92 -5.18 -16.97 -7.28
N LYS A 93 -5.56 -15.79 -7.75
CA LYS A 93 -5.29 -14.52 -7.06
C LYS A 93 -6.56 -13.72 -6.84
N SER A 94 -6.81 -13.36 -5.59
CA SER A 94 -7.89 -12.46 -5.15
C SER A 94 -7.64 -10.97 -5.52
N GLY A 95 -6.88 -10.70 -6.57
CA GLY A 95 -6.65 -9.37 -7.09
C GLY A 95 -6.28 -9.45 -8.57
N SER A 96 -6.35 -8.32 -9.30
CA SER A 96 -6.04 -8.29 -10.74
C SER A 96 -4.70 -8.95 -11.05
N GLY A 97 -4.68 -9.74 -12.12
CA GLY A 97 -3.47 -10.43 -12.58
C GLY A 97 -2.47 -9.50 -13.28
N LEU A 98 -2.77 -8.21 -13.48
CA LEU A 98 -1.87 -7.24 -14.11
C LEU A 98 -1.68 -5.99 -13.24
N GLU A 99 -0.53 -5.34 -13.37
CA GLU A 99 -0.21 -4.06 -12.75
C GLU A 99 -0.49 -2.91 -13.74
N GLY A 100 -1.23 -1.90 -13.29
CA GLY A 100 -1.44 -0.65 -14.07
C GLY A 100 -2.42 -0.78 -15.23
N GLU A 101 -3.19 -1.86 -15.28
CA GLU A 101 -4.26 -2.03 -16.26
C GLU A 101 -5.34 -0.95 -16.09
N SER A 102 -5.72 -0.32 -17.18
CA SER A 102 -6.80 0.68 -17.26
C SER A 102 -7.28 0.81 -18.72
N ASP A 103 -8.32 1.61 -18.97
CA ASP A 103 -8.80 1.88 -20.34
C ASP A 103 -7.72 2.45 -21.27
N LEU A 104 -6.64 2.98 -20.71
CA LEU A 104 -5.51 3.59 -21.42
C LEU A 104 -4.25 2.71 -21.43
N SER A 105 -4.26 1.55 -20.76
CA SER A 105 -3.09 0.67 -20.65
C SER A 105 -3.48 -0.79 -20.48
N GLU A 106 -2.92 -1.65 -21.33
CA GLU A 106 -3.06 -3.12 -21.23
C GLU A 106 -2.43 -3.72 -19.96
N GLY A 107 -1.78 -2.91 -19.12
CA GLY A 107 -1.10 -3.37 -17.91
C GLY A 107 0.17 -4.18 -18.22
N LYS A 108 0.75 -4.77 -17.17
CA LYS A 108 1.92 -5.67 -17.27
C LYS A 108 1.91 -6.73 -16.17
N PRO A 109 2.64 -7.84 -16.34
CA PRO A 109 2.82 -8.83 -15.28
C PRO A 109 3.32 -8.23 -13.97
N LYS A 110 2.74 -8.67 -12.84
CA LYS A 110 3.15 -8.24 -11.50
C LYS A 110 4.44 -8.95 -11.10
N LEU A 111 5.48 -8.19 -10.76
CA LEU A 111 6.81 -8.75 -10.41
C LEU A 111 6.75 -9.90 -9.40
N HIS A 112 5.96 -9.77 -8.33
CA HIS A 112 5.91 -10.79 -7.28
C HIS A 112 5.15 -12.06 -7.71
N TYR A 113 4.13 -11.94 -8.56
CA TYR A 113 3.48 -13.10 -9.19
C TYR A 113 4.42 -13.76 -10.19
N THR A 114 5.12 -12.96 -11.00
CA THR A 114 6.08 -13.47 -11.98
C THR A 114 7.19 -14.28 -11.34
N VAL A 115 7.82 -13.78 -10.27
CA VAL A 115 8.91 -14.50 -9.58
C VAL A 115 8.39 -15.79 -8.92
N GLN A 116 7.16 -15.78 -8.40
CA GLN A 116 6.51 -16.98 -7.85
C GLN A 116 6.26 -18.03 -8.94
N LEU A 117 5.63 -17.64 -10.05
CA LEU A 117 5.35 -18.55 -11.16
C LEU A 117 6.62 -19.07 -11.82
N ALA A 118 7.63 -18.22 -12.00
CA ALA A 118 8.93 -18.64 -12.55
C ALA A 118 9.66 -19.65 -11.65
N LEU A 119 9.51 -19.56 -10.32
CA LEU A 119 10.00 -20.59 -9.40
C LEU A 119 9.33 -21.95 -9.68
N TYR A 120 8.00 -21.95 -9.87
CA TYR A 120 7.28 -23.19 -10.18
C TYR A 120 7.72 -23.75 -11.54
N THR A 121 7.84 -22.89 -12.56
CA THR A 121 8.37 -23.28 -13.87
C THR A 121 9.79 -23.83 -13.79
N ASP A 122 10.71 -23.23 -13.02
CA ASP A 122 12.08 -23.76 -12.83
C ASP A 122 12.08 -25.14 -12.17
N ILE A 123 11.21 -25.37 -11.19
CA ILE A 123 11.04 -26.71 -10.61
C ILE A 123 10.56 -27.71 -11.66
N LEU A 124 9.57 -27.34 -12.48
CA LEU A 124 9.07 -28.21 -13.56
C LEU A 124 10.14 -28.48 -14.63
N GLU A 125 10.96 -27.49 -15.00
CA GLU A 125 12.08 -27.66 -15.94
C GLU A 125 13.16 -28.59 -15.38
N ARG A 126 13.52 -28.46 -14.10
CA ARG A 126 14.50 -29.34 -13.44
C ARG A 126 14.02 -30.78 -13.30
N LEU A 127 12.71 -30.98 -13.28
CA LEU A 127 12.07 -32.29 -13.24
C LEU A 127 11.82 -32.87 -14.63
N ASP A 128 12.16 -32.16 -15.71
CA ASP A 128 11.94 -32.55 -17.12
C ASP A 128 10.46 -32.80 -17.46
N ILE A 129 9.56 -32.02 -16.84
CA ILE A 129 8.10 -32.12 -16.99
C ILE A 129 7.44 -30.78 -17.34
N SER A 130 8.23 -29.75 -17.66
CA SER A 130 7.71 -28.45 -18.07
C SER A 130 7.18 -28.49 -19.49
N ALA A 131 5.98 -27.93 -19.70
CA ALA A 131 5.42 -27.70 -21.03
C ALA A 131 5.79 -26.34 -21.63
N GLY A 132 6.59 -25.53 -20.94
CA GLY A 132 7.03 -24.21 -21.39
C GLY A 132 7.08 -23.18 -20.27
N ARG A 133 7.48 -21.96 -20.64
CA ARG A 133 7.64 -20.83 -19.71
C ARG A 133 6.47 -19.85 -19.76
N ASN A 134 5.27 -20.41 -19.85
CA ASN A 134 4.01 -19.71 -20.01
C ASN A 134 3.02 -20.12 -18.89
N PRO A 135 3.39 -19.93 -17.61
CA PRO A 135 2.46 -20.12 -16.49
C PRO A 135 1.33 -19.07 -16.55
N PHE A 136 0.30 -19.23 -15.72
CA PHE A 136 -0.86 -18.35 -15.74
C PHE A 136 -1.33 -17.94 -14.34
N ILE A 137 -2.10 -16.85 -14.29
CA ILE A 137 -2.87 -16.42 -13.13
C ILE A 137 -4.35 -16.50 -13.47
N TRP A 138 -5.16 -17.05 -12.57
CA TRP A 138 -6.60 -16.77 -12.53
C TRP A 138 -6.86 -15.61 -11.58
N ASP A 139 -7.28 -14.47 -12.14
CA ASP A 139 -7.45 -13.24 -11.37
C ASP A 139 -8.86 -13.10 -10.76
N ILE A 140 -9.06 -12.02 -10.00
CA ILE A 140 -10.33 -11.69 -9.34
C ILE A 140 -11.52 -11.54 -10.32
N HIS A 141 -11.25 -11.29 -11.61
CA HIS A 141 -12.28 -11.14 -12.64
C HIS A 141 -12.58 -12.47 -13.35
N GLY A 142 -12.00 -13.58 -12.89
CA GLY A 142 -12.12 -14.89 -13.52
C GLY A 142 -11.37 -15.01 -14.84
N ARG A 143 -10.45 -14.08 -15.13
CA ARG A 143 -9.65 -14.11 -16.36
C ARG A 143 -8.43 -14.99 -16.15
N GLU A 144 -8.10 -15.76 -17.18
CA GLU A 144 -6.81 -16.41 -17.28
C GLU A 144 -5.81 -15.50 -17.96
N ILE A 145 -4.78 -15.12 -17.21
CA ILE A 145 -3.72 -14.23 -17.68
C ILE A 145 -2.43 -15.04 -17.77
N GLU A 146 -2.02 -15.32 -19.01
CA GLU A 146 -0.74 -15.96 -19.27
C GLU A 146 0.41 -14.99 -18.97
N TYR A 147 1.46 -15.51 -18.33
CA TYR A 147 2.70 -14.81 -18.05
C TYR A 147 3.82 -15.40 -18.92
N ASP A 148 4.09 -14.81 -20.08
CA ASP A 148 5.25 -15.18 -20.90
C ASP A 148 6.55 -14.77 -20.18
N LEU A 149 7.23 -15.73 -19.56
CA LEU A 149 8.44 -15.44 -18.80
C LEU A 149 9.65 -15.11 -19.70
N ASN A 150 9.60 -15.43 -20.99
CA ASN A 150 10.65 -15.06 -21.93
C ASN A 150 10.48 -13.62 -22.44
N SER A 151 9.29 -13.03 -22.30
CA SER A 151 9.03 -11.65 -22.69
C SER A 151 9.85 -10.64 -21.86
N PRO A 152 10.25 -9.50 -22.47
CA PRO A 152 10.91 -8.42 -21.76
C PRO A 152 9.97 -7.77 -20.73
N GLN A 153 10.52 -7.29 -19.61
CA GLN A 153 9.74 -6.62 -18.56
C GLN A 153 9.02 -5.35 -19.05
N SER A 154 9.62 -4.62 -19.99
CA SER A 154 8.99 -3.49 -20.70
C SER A 154 9.84 -3.08 -21.90
N THR A 155 9.31 -2.18 -22.74
CA THR A 155 10.09 -1.54 -23.81
C THR A 155 11.34 -0.80 -23.32
N ARG A 156 11.35 -0.36 -22.06
CA ARG A 156 12.49 0.34 -21.42
C ARG A 156 13.41 -0.61 -20.63
N ASN A 157 12.97 -1.84 -20.37
CA ASN A 157 13.75 -2.86 -19.68
C ASN A 157 13.68 -4.17 -20.46
N PRO A 158 14.65 -4.43 -21.36
CA PRO A 158 14.65 -5.60 -22.23
C PRO A 158 15.00 -6.89 -21.49
N GLU A 159 15.37 -6.82 -20.20
CA GLU A 159 15.58 -8.02 -19.37
C GLU A 159 14.26 -8.82 -19.28
N SER A 160 14.32 -10.10 -19.63
CA SER A 160 13.16 -10.98 -19.54
C SER A 160 12.76 -11.26 -18.10
N TRP A 161 11.50 -11.62 -17.91
CA TRP A 161 10.99 -12.07 -16.62
C TRP A 161 11.72 -13.31 -16.08
N TRP A 162 12.15 -14.20 -16.96
CA TRP A 162 12.97 -15.37 -16.61
C TRP A 162 14.33 -14.95 -16.06
N SER A 163 15.05 -14.07 -16.76
CA SER A 163 16.33 -13.53 -16.28
C SER A 163 16.16 -12.80 -14.94
N LYS A 164 15.03 -12.09 -14.77
CA LYS A 164 14.69 -11.44 -13.51
C LYS A 164 14.53 -12.45 -12.37
N TYR A 165 13.82 -13.55 -12.60
CA TYR A 165 13.70 -14.65 -11.65
C TYR A 165 15.07 -15.26 -11.31
N GLN A 166 15.92 -15.53 -12.31
CA GLN A 166 17.26 -16.08 -12.07
C GLN A 166 18.11 -15.17 -11.18
N ASN A 167 18.07 -13.86 -11.42
CA ASN A 167 18.74 -12.86 -10.58
C ASN A 167 18.17 -12.86 -9.14
N CYS A 168 16.85 -13.01 -8.98
CA CYS A 168 16.22 -13.15 -7.67
C CYS A 168 16.64 -14.44 -6.94
N LEU A 169 16.68 -15.57 -7.64
CA LEU A 169 17.11 -16.86 -7.08
C LEU A 169 18.57 -16.82 -6.65
N GLU A 170 19.45 -16.25 -7.48
CA GLU A 170 20.87 -16.07 -7.15
C GLU A 170 21.02 -15.20 -5.90
N ALA A 171 20.33 -14.07 -5.82
CA ALA A 171 20.36 -13.20 -4.65
C ALA A 171 19.82 -13.91 -3.40
N ALA A 172 18.70 -14.64 -3.50
CA ALA A 172 18.13 -15.40 -2.39
C ALA A 172 19.09 -16.50 -1.90
N THR A 173 19.78 -17.17 -2.82
CA THR A 173 20.78 -18.20 -2.52
C THR A 173 21.99 -17.60 -1.80
N LYS A 174 22.54 -16.48 -2.31
CA LYS A 174 23.65 -15.76 -1.66
C LYS A 174 23.26 -15.26 -0.26
N ILE A 175 22.02 -14.80 -0.09
CA ILE A 175 21.49 -14.42 1.22
C ILE A 175 21.46 -15.64 2.14
N ALA A 176 20.85 -16.75 1.70
CA ALA A 176 20.76 -17.98 2.50
C ALA A 176 22.13 -18.54 2.91
N ASN A 177 23.15 -18.39 2.04
CA ASN A 177 24.52 -18.82 2.27
C ASN A 177 25.39 -17.80 3.06
N TYR A 178 24.82 -16.67 3.49
CA TYR A 178 25.55 -15.57 4.16
C TYR A 178 26.62 -14.87 3.30
N GLU A 179 26.56 -15.03 1.98
CA GLU A 179 27.44 -14.37 1.01
C GLU A 179 26.97 -12.96 0.65
N LEU A 180 25.67 -12.69 0.80
CA LEU A 180 25.07 -11.37 0.57
C LEU A 180 24.36 -10.88 1.84
N LYS A 181 24.86 -9.78 2.40
CA LYS A 181 24.25 -9.11 3.56
C LYS A 181 23.10 -8.20 3.12
N THR A 182 21.93 -8.39 3.71
CA THR A 182 20.77 -7.49 3.51
C THR A 182 20.79 -6.33 4.50
N LEU A 183 20.24 -5.19 4.09
CA LEU A 183 20.07 -4.02 4.95
C LEU A 183 18.58 -3.70 5.10
N PRO A 184 18.09 -3.45 6.33
CA PRO A 184 16.74 -2.94 6.51
C PRO A 184 16.61 -1.54 5.90
N ALA A 185 15.37 -1.12 5.64
CA ALA A 185 15.05 0.24 5.22
C ALA A 185 13.64 0.60 5.69
N TYR A 186 13.48 1.80 6.24
CA TYR A 186 12.16 2.33 6.56
C TYR A 186 11.38 2.61 5.26
N SER A 187 10.12 2.18 5.20
CA SER A 187 9.27 2.30 4.03
C SER A 187 7.79 2.10 4.38
N GLY A 188 6.88 2.40 3.45
CA GLY A 188 5.43 2.26 3.65
C GLY A 188 5.00 0.83 4.00
N ILE A 189 5.62 -0.19 3.39
CA ILE A 189 5.34 -1.61 3.66
C ILE A 189 5.64 -2.02 5.11
N CYS A 190 6.44 -1.24 5.84
CA CYS A 190 6.72 -1.51 7.24
C CYS A 190 5.45 -1.51 8.10
N LYS A 191 4.37 -0.82 7.71
CA LYS A 191 3.13 -0.72 8.49
C LYS A 191 2.44 -2.07 8.71
N LEU A 192 2.57 -3.01 7.77
CA LEU A 192 1.99 -4.36 7.86
C LEU A 192 3.04 -5.44 8.17
N CYS A 193 4.27 -5.03 8.48
CA CYS A 193 5.39 -5.94 8.68
C CYS A 193 5.53 -6.34 10.16
N GLN A 194 5.53 -7.63 10.45
CA GLN A 194 5.76 -8.17 11.81
C GLN A 194 7.16 -7.86 12.36
N TRP A 195 8.10 -7.42 11.52
CA TRP A 195 9.43 -7.02 11.98
C TRP A 195 9.53 -5.51 12.24
N ARG A 196 8.42 -4.76 12.11
CA ARG A 196 8.43 -3.29 12.12
C ARG A 196 9.10 -2.74 13.37
N THR A 197 8.67 -3.13 14.57
CA THR A 197 9.19 -2.55 15.81
C THR A 197 10.68 -2.83 15.97
N TYR A 198 11.09 -4.08 15.72
CA TYR A 198 12.50 -4.48 15.81
C TYR A 198 13.37 -3.80 14.74
N CYS A 199 12.96 -3.85 13.47
CA CYS A 199 13.68 -3.22 12.37
C CYS A 199 13.78 -1.71 12.55
N LEU A 200 12.70 -1.02 12.96
CA LEU A 200 12.73 0.42 13.20
C LEU A 200 13.68 0.79 14.34
N ARG A 201 13.75 -0.02 15.39
CA ARG A 201 14.74 0.15 16.47
C ARG A 201 16.16 0.01 15.95
N CYS A 202 16.43 -0.99 15.11
CA CYS A 202 17.72 -1.18 14.46
C CYS A 202 18.09 0.01 13.56
N LEU A 203 17.14 0.49 12.74
CA LEU A 203 17.34 1.65 11.86
C LEU A 203 17.64 2.92 12.65
N ARG A 204 16.89 3.19 13.72
CA ARG A 204 17.14 4.34 14.61
C ARG A 204 18.50 4.25 15.28
N LYS A 205 18.90 3.06 15.76
CA LYS A 205 20.22 2.84 16.35
C LYS A 205 21.34 3.03 15.32
N ALA A 206 21.14 2.54 14.10
CA ALA A 206 22.06 2.70 12.99
C ALA A 206 22.06 4.12 12.41
N ASN A 207 21.13 4.97 12.84
CA ASN A 207 20.97 6.33 12.31
C ASN A 207 20.80 6.31 10.77
N ASP A 208 20.05 5.32 10.26
CA ASP A 208 19.98 4.99 8.83
C ASP A 208 19.29 6.10 8.02
N LEU A 209 19.82 6.38 6.82
CA LEU A 209 19.33 7.46 5.94
C LEU A 209 17.86 7.30 5.52
N THR A 210 17.29 6.09 5.54
CA THR A 210 15.86 5.88 5.21
C THR A 210 14.91 6.49 6.23
N LEU A 211 15.42 6.92 7.40
CA LEU A 211 14.68 7.72 8.37
C LEU A 211 14.43 9.16 7.89
N ILE A 212 15.14 9.64 6.86
CA ILE A 212 14.89 10.93 6.22
C ILE A 212 13.66 10.79 5.33
N PRO A 213 12.60 11.61 5.54
CA PRO A 213 11.37 11.49 4.78
C PRO A 213 11.63 11.65 3.27
N GLU A 214 10.98 10.79 2.48
CA GLU A 214 11.08 10.69 1.02
C GLU A 214 12.44 10.24 0.42
N LEU A 215 13.46 9.98 1.24
CA LEU A 215 14.75 9.48 0.76
C LEU A 215 14.57 8.05 0.22
N GLY A 216 14.14 7.13 1.08
CA GLY A 216 13.79 5.75 0.74
C GLY A 216 14.98 4.85 0.38
N ARG A 217 14.75 3.54 0.29
CA ARG A 217 15.82 2.54 0.10
C ARG A 217 16.70 2.80 -1.12
N SER A 218 16.10 3.05 -2.29
CA SER A 218 16.85 3.22 -3.54
C SER A 218 17.86 4.38 -3.48
N LYS A 219 17.51 5.50 -2.84
CA LYS A 219 18.46 6.62 -2.68
C LYS A 219 19.49 6.33 -1.60
N ARG A 220 19.10 5.68 -0.49
CA ARG A 220 20.03 5.25 0.56
C ARG A 220 21.09 4.32 -0.02
N ASP A 221 20.71 3.33 -0.81
CA ASP A 221 21.62 2.31 -1.34
C ASP A 221 22.73 2.91 -2.23
N VAL A 222 22.44 4.00 -2.97
CA VAL A 222 23.48 4.70 -3.76
C VAL A 222 24.31 5.68 -2.94
N MET A 223 23.81 6.12 -1.76
CA MET A 223 24.49 7.08 -0.88
C MET A 223 25.37 6.41 0.18
N ILE A 224 25.01 5.21 0.65
CA ILE A 224 25.56 4.60 1.88
C ILE A 224 27.08 4.41 1.89
N ASN A 225 27.72 4.27 0.72
CA ASN A 225 29.18 4.14 0.60
C ASN A 225 29.93 5.48 0.68
N HIS A 226 29.20 6.61 0.69
CA HIS A 226 29.75 7.96 0.76
C HIS A 226 29.30 8.72 2.01
N VAL A 227 28.13 8.40 2.54
CA VAL A 227 27.57 8.94 3.78
C VAL A 227 26.64 7.89 4.36
N ASP A 228 26.87 7.45 5.59
CA ASP A 228 26.24 6.24 6.12
C ASP A 228 25.12 6.50 7.13
N SER A 229 24.99 7.74 7.63
CA SER A 229 24.04 8.09 8.68
C SER A 229 23.41 9.48 8.52
N VAL A 230 22.22 9.67 9.09
CA VAL A 230 21.52 10.98 9.09
C VAL A 230 22.38 12.04 9.76
N SER A 231 23.03 11.70 10.87
CA SER A 231 23.88 12.64 11.62
C SER A 231 25.19 13.00 10.91
N GLU A 232 25.78 12.09 10.14
CA GLU A 232 26.89 12.42 9.25
C GLU A 232 26.39 13.34 8.13
N PHE A 233 25.32 12.94 7.43
CA PHE A 233 24.78 13.67 6.29
C PHE A 233 24.38 15.11 6.63
N ALA A 234 23.85 15.33 7.83
CA ALA A 234 23.50 16.65 8.36
C ALA A 234 24.70 17.62 8.46
N LYS A 235 25.94 17.10 8.52
CA LYS A 235 27.17 17.89 8.69
C LYS A 235 28.06 17.90 7.45
N THR A 236 27.77 17.04 6.47
CA THR A 236 28.59 16.90 5.27
C THR A 236 28.55 18.16 4.41
N ASP A 237 29.69 18.57 3.89
CA ASP A 237 29.73 19.57 2.82
C ASP A 237 29.22 18.94 1.52
N LEU A 238 28.11 19.45 0.96
CA LEU A 238 27.52 18.89 -0.26
C LEU A 238 28.38 19.11 -1.50
N ASP A 239 29.33 20.05 -1.48
CA ASP A 239 30.21 20.34 -2.63
C ASP A 239 31.06 19.12 -2.99
N ILE A 240 31.40 18.26 -2.02
CA ILE A 240 32.17 17.03 -2.25
C ILE A 240 31.40 16.00 -3.10
N PHE A 241 30.07 16.13 -3.16
CA PHE A 241 29.19 15.26 -3.93
C PHE A 241 28.83 15.83 -5.30
N GLN A 242 29.33 17.02 -5.65
CA GLN A 242 29.06 17.64 -6.94
C GLN A 242 29.93 17.04 -8.05
N LYS A 243 29.30 16.81 -9.20
CA LYS A 243 29.94 16.39 -10.46
C LYS A 243 29.39 17.24 -11.61
N GLY A 244 29.97 18.43 -11.77
CA GLY A 244 29.47 19.44 -12.70
C GLY A 244 28.07 19.91 -12.30
N ARG A 245 27.07 19.76 -13.17
CA ARG A 245 25.66 20.10 -12.88
C ARG A 245 24.86 18.98 -12.21
N LYS A 246 25.50 17.85 -11.89
CA LYS A 246 24.86 16.66 -11.29
C LYS A 246 25.51 16.35 -9.94
N THR A 247 24.94 15.40 -9.21
CA THR A 247 25.61 14.79 -8.06
C THR A 247 26.33 13.51 -8.51
N ILE A 248 27.21 12.99 -7.65
CA ILE A 248 27.80 11.66 -7.84
C ILE A 248 26.79 10.51 -7.69
N PHE A 249 25.60 10.78 -7.13
CA PHE A 249 24.58 9.78 -6.84
C PHE A 249 23.59 9.62 -8.01
N PRO A 250 23.54 8.46 -8.67
CA PRO A 250 22.55 8.21 -9.72
C PRO A 250 21.12 8.41 -9.20
N GLY A 251 20.30 9.16 -9.94
CA GLY A 251 18.90 9.44 -9.59
C GLY A 251 18.68 10.49 -8.50
N ILE A 252 19.73 11.15 -8.01
CA ILE A 252 19.62 12.24 -7.02
C ILE A 252 20.20 13.53 -7.60
N GLY A 253 19.33 14.51 -7.87
CA GLY A 253 19.76 15.85 -8.29
C GLY A 253 20.19 16.72 -7.10
N THR A 254 20.90 17.83 -7.38
CA THR A 254 21.40 18.76 -6.36
C THR A 254 20.30 19.26 -5.43
N ALA A 255 19.16 19.69 -5.97
CA ALA A 255 18.02 20.15 -5.16
C ALA A 255 17.44 19.05 -4.26
N SER A 256 17.42 17.79 -4.72
CA SER A 256 16.98 16.67 -3.88
C SER A 256 17.98 16.38 -2.76
N LEU A 257 19.28 16.44 -3.06
CA LEU A 257 20.34 16.25 -2.08
C LEU A 257 20.28 17.32 -0.98
N GLN A 258 20.13 18.59 -1.36
CA GLN A 258 19.94 19.72 -0.44
C GLN A 258 18.71 19.50 0.45
N LYS A 259 17.54 19.20 -0.16
CA LYS A 259 16.32 18.90 0.57
C LYS A 259 16.49 17.77 1.59
N PHE A 260 17.17 16.69 1.22
CA PHE A 260 17.41 15.58 2.16
C PHE A 260 18.38 15.96 3.27
N GLN A 261 19.38 16.81 3.00
CA GLN A 261 20.29 17.31 4.03
C GLN A 261 19.57 18.23 5.01
N GLU A 262 18.73 19.16 4.54
CA GLU A 262 17.92 20.03 5.41
C GLU A 262 17.08 19.21 6.40
N ARG A 263 16.46 18.15 5.92
CA ARG A 263 15.71 17.19 6.75
C ARG A 263 16.62 16.40 7.69
N ALA A 264 17.81 16.02 7.24
CA ALA A 264 18.80 15.36 8.09
C ALA A 264 19.26 16.27 9.25
N ILE A 265 19.43 17.56 8.99
CA ILE A 265 19.74 18.59 10.00
C ILE A 265 18.60 18.68 11.01
N LEU A 266 17.36 18.77 10.54
CA LEU A 266 16.18 18.80 11.42
C LEU A 266 16.10 17.58 12.33
N LEU A 267 16.32 16.37 11.79
CA LEU A 267 16.30 15.12 12.54
C LEU A 267 17.47 14.97 13.53
N SER A 268 18.63 15.57 13.22
CA SER A 268 19.84 15.43 14.03
C SER A 268 19.92 16.43 15.19
N LYS A 269 19.27 17.59 15.07
CA LYS A 269 19.33 18.64 16.09
C LYS A 269 18.21 18.44 17.13
N ARG A 270 18.62 18.19 18.38
CA ARG A 270 17.68 18.08 19.51
C ARG A 270 16.91 19.39 19.67
N GLY A 271 15.59 19.29 19.77
CA GLY A 271 14.71 20.45 19.95
C GLY A 271 14.36 21.19 18.66
N SER A 272 14.74 20.68 17.48
CA SER A 272 14.22 21.17 16.20
C SER A 272 12.69 21.26 16.24
N LYS A 273 12.17 22.35 15.66
CA LYS A 273 10.75 22.61 15.54
C LYS A 273 10.38 22.63 14.04
N PRO A 274 9.14 22.24 13.70
CA PRO A 274 8.63 22.44 12.36
C PRO A 274 8.59 23.92 11.99
N TYR A 275 8.68 24.21 10.70
CA TYR A 275 8.66 25.57 10.17
C TYR A 275 8.00 25.64 8.79
N LEU A 276 7.62 26.85 8.38
CA LEU A 276 7.15 27.16 7.03
C LEU A 276 8.33 27.57 6.15
N LYS A 277 8.42 26.97 4.97
CA LYS A 277 9.32 27.38 3.87
C LYS A 277 8.76 28.56 3.05
N ALA A 278 7.45 28.78 3.15
CA ALA A 278 6.73 29.83 2.43
C ALA A 278 5.43 30.17 3.16
N GLN A 279 4.93 31.38 2.96
CA GLN A 279 3.67 31.83 3.54
C GLN A 279 2.51 30.94 3.10
N VAL A 280 1.66 30.56 4.05
CA VAL A 280 0.45 29.77 3.83
C VAL A 280 -0.74 30.72 3.79
N THR A 281 -1.33 30.91 2.60
CA THR A 281 -2.59 31.62 2.40
C THR A 281 -3.68 30.58 2.21
N LEU A 282 -4.72 30.64 3.03
CA LEU A 282 -5.87 29.74 2.99
C LEU A 282 -7.14 30.53 2.68
N PRO A 283 -8.10 29.92 1.97
CA PRO A 283 -9.43 30.50 1.81
C PRO A 283 -10.11 30.70 3.18
N LYS A 284 -11.09 31.61 3.24
CA LYS A 284 -11.86 31.87 4.45
C LYS A 284 -13.35 31.76 4.14
N ALA A 285 -14.06 31.02 4.97
CA ALA A 285 -15.52 30.97 4.98
C ALA A 285 -16.02 30.84 6.43
N PRO A 286 -17.29 31.16 6.71
CA PRO A 286 -17.88 30.95 8.04
C PRO A 286 -17.84 29.50 8.48
N THR A 287 -17.97 28.56 7.54
CA THR A 287 -17.96 27.11 7.79
C THR A 287 -16.67 26.49 7.25
N GLU A 288 -16.04 25.63 8.03
CA GLU A 288 -14.93 24.76 7.63
C GLU A 288 -15.37 23.30 7.78
N LEU A 289 -15.06 22.47 6.79
CA LEU A 289 -15.33 21.04 6.79
C LEU A 289 -14.01 20.29 6.71
N PHE A 290 -13.67 19.50 7.72
CA PHE A 290 -12.55 18.57 7.69
C PHE A 290 -13.05 17.20 7.26
N PHE A 291 -12.68 16.81 6.06
CA PHE A 291 -13.27 15.71 5.33
C PHE A 291 -12.34 14.51 5.27
N ASP A 292 -12.87 13.34 5.61
CA ASP A 292 -12.19 12.04 5.55
C ASP A 292 -13.17 10.94 5.13
N ILE A 293 -12.66 9.85 4.56
CA ILE A 293 -13.46 8.71 4.10
C ILE A 293 -12.85 7.38 4.55
N GLU A 294 -13.70 6.36 4.63
CA GLU A 294 -13.25 4.98 4.78
C GLU A 294 -13.78 4.12 3.62
N THR A 295 -12.92 3.25 3.10
CA THR A 295 -13.27 2.33 2.01
C THR A 295 -12.87 0.90 2.35
N ASP A 296 -13.54 -0.05 1.71
CA ASP A 296 -13.19 -1.47 1.69
C ASP A 296 -12.80 -1.86 0.27
N PRO A 297 -11.48 -1.91 -0.05
CA PRO A 297 -10.99 -2.29 -1.37
C PRO A 297 -11.37 -3.72 -1.79
N MET A 298 -11.74 -4.60 -0.84
CA MET A 298 -12.14 -5.97 -1.17
C MET A 298 -13.57 -6.04 -1.72
N ARG A 299 -14.43 -5.10 -1.32
CA ARG A 299 -15.81 -4.98 -1.80
C ARG A 299 -15.99 -3.86 -2.83
N ASP A 300 -14.94 -3.07 -3.07
CA ASP A 300 -14.97 -1.87 -3.91
C ASP A 300 -16.08 -0.89 -3.49
N ILE A 301 -16.16 -0.63 -2.17
CA ILE A 301 -17.15 0.25 -1.55
C ILE A 301 -16.49 1.32 -0.67
N CYS A 302 -16.93 2.57 -0.78
CA CYS A 302 -16.71 3.66 0.16
C CYS A 302 -17.86 3.68 1.19
N TYR A 303 -17.61 3.13 2.38
CA TYR A 303 -18.67 2.87 3.36
C TYR A 303 -18.88 3.98 4.37
N LEU A 304 -18.01 4.99 4.43
CA LEU A 304 -18.13 6.11 5.36
C LEU A 304 -17.58 7.40 4.76
N HIS A 305 -18.37 8.46 4.88
CA HIS A 305 -18.00 9.84 4.63
C HIS A 305 -18.12 10.64 5.94
N GLY A 306 -16.99 11.13 6.45
CA GLY A 306 -16.90 11.87 7.70
C GLY A 306 -16.58 13.33 7.51
N PHE A 307 -17.23 14.19 8.28
CA PHE A 307 -17.01 15.61 8.29
C PHE A 307 -16.94 16.11 9.73
N LEU A 308 -15.84 16.77 10.10
CA LEU A 308 -15.85 17.68 11.24
C LEU A 308 -16.20 19.07 10.73
N GLU A 309 -17.39 19.54 11.07
CA GLU A 309 -17.84 20.90 10.80
C GLU A 309 -17.32 21.83 11.91
N ARG A 310 -16.70 22.95 11.53
CA ARG A 310 -16.26 24.01 12.45
C ARG A 310 -16.74 25.37 11.95
N HIS A 311 -17.25 26.20 12.84
CA HIS A 311 -17.75 27.54 12.52
C HIS A 311 -16.79 28.62 13.01
N ASN A 312 -16.45 29.56 12.13
CA ASN A 312 -15.65 30.75 12.39
C ASN A 312 -14.28 30.48 13.05
N GLY A 313 -13.69 29.31 12.79
CA GLY A 313 -12.42 28.89 13.41
C GLY A 313 -12.51 28.60 14.92
N ASP A 314 -13.71 28.44 15.49
CA ASP A 314 -13.91 28.13 16.90
C ASP A 314 -14.04 26.62 17.13
N ASN A 315 -13.05 26.02 17.80
CA ASN A 315 -13.06 24.60 18.12
C ASN A 315 -14.22 24.22 19.08
N GLY A 316 -14.80 25.17 19.82
CA GLY A 316 -15.99 24.94 20.64
C GLY A 316 -17.28 24.74 19.83
N SER A 317 -17.27 25.07 18.54
CA SER A 317 -18.39 24.89 17.62
C SER A 317 -18.33 23.58 16.84
N GLU A 318 -17.32 22.75 17.09
CA GLU A 318 -17.07 21.51 16.34
C GLU A 318 -18.24 20.53 16.43
N ARG A 319 -18.64 19.99 15.28
CA ARG A 319 -19.67 18.97 15.17
C ARG A 319 -19.27 17.91 14.14
N TYR A 320 -19.17 16.67 14.58
CA TYR A 320 -18.95 15.55 13.67
C TYR A 320 -20.27 15.12 13.00
N VAL A 321 -20.22 14.93 11.68
CA VAL A 321 -21.31 14.46 10.83
C VAL A 321 -20.79 13.31 9.99
N ALA A 322 -21.51 12.21 9.96
CA ALA A 322 -21.12 10.99 9.26
C ALA A 322 -22.26 10.44 8.40
N PHE A 323 -21.92 9.99 7.20
CA PHE A 323 -22.80 9.25 6.32
C PHE A 323 -22.20 7.87 6.10
N PHE A 324 -22.83 6.86 6.69
CA PHE A 324 -22.34 5.49 6.74
C PHE A 324 -23.27 4.58 5.94
N SER A 325 -22.69 3.64 5.19
CA SER A 325 -23.42 2.59 4.46
C SER A 325 -23.75 1.45 5.42
N ASP A 326 -25.04 1.30 5.75
CA ASP A 326 -25.50 0.31 6.72
C ASP A 326 -25.58 -1.11 6.17
N GLN A 327 -25.34 -1.27 4.86
CA GLN A 327 -25.09 -2.55 4.20
C GLN A 327 -23.93 -2.40 3.22
N PRO A 328 -23.15 -3.47 2.98
CA PRO A 328 -22.05 -3.46 2.02
C PRO A 328 -22.57 -3.68 0.59
N ASP A 329 -23.51 -2.85 0.14
CA ASP A 329 -24.08 -2.91 -1.20
C ASP A 329 -24.08 -1.53 -1.89
N GLU A 330 -24.26 -1.56 -3.21
CA GLU A 330 -24.23 -0.36 -4.04
C GLU A 330 -25.35 0.64 -3.71
N HIS A 331 -26.49 0.18 -3.21
CA HIS A 331 -27.61 1.05 -2.86
C HIS A 331 -27.28 1.90 -1.64
N GLU A 332 -26.74 1.27 -0.59
CA GLU A 332 -26.32 1.96 0.63
C GLU A 332 -25.05 2.81 0.43
N GLU A 333 -24.12 2.39 -0.43
CA GLU A 333 -23.00 3.23 -0.86
C GLU A 333 -23.50 4.51 -1.55
N LYS A 334 -24.37 4.36 -2.55
CA LYS A 334 -24.96 5.48 -3.27
C LYS A 334 -25.74 6.42 -2.34
N ARG A 335 -26.49 5.87 -1.39
CA ARG A 335 -27.22 6.65 -0.38
C ARG A 335 -26.28 7.48 0.49
N ALA A 336 -25.21 6.87 1.01
CA ALA A 336 -24.24 7.55 1.85
C ALA A 336 -23.51 8.67 1.06
N PHE A 337 -23.09 8.37 -0.17
CA PHE A 337 -22.47 9.35 -1.06
C PHE A 337 -23.40 10.53 -1.38
N SER A 338 -24.66 10.25 -1.73
CA SER A 338 -25.66 11.28 -2.01
C SER A 338 -25.91 12.20 -0.81
N GLN A 339 -26.05 11.63 0.39
CA GLN A 339 -26.23 12.42 1.61
C GLN A 339 -25.00 13.25 1.97
N ALA A 340 -23.79 12.71 1.76
CA ALA A 340 -22.55 13.45 1.94
C ALA A 340 -22.45 14.63 0.97
N TRP A 341 -22.83 14.44 -0.30
CA TRP A 341 -22.85 15.51 -1.28
C TRP A 341 -23.87 16.60 -0.93
N GLU A 342 -25.10 16.22 -0.58
CA GLU A 342 -26.12 17.17 -0.12
C GLU A 342 -25.66 17.97 1.11
N PHE A 343 -24.92 17.34 2.03
CA PHE A 343 -24.41 18.01 3.22
C PHE A 343 -23.38 19.08 2.87
N ILE A 344 -22.46 18.79 1.95
CA ILE A 344 -21.51 19.79 1.44
C ILE A 344 -22.26 20.95 0.79
N GLN A 345 -23.23 20.66 -0.08
CA GLN A 345 -24.03 21.68 -0.76
C GLN A 345 -24.75 22.62 0.23
N LYS A 346 -25.33 22.06 1.30
CA LYS A 346 -26.01 22.83 2.35
C LYS A 346 -25.05 23.65 3.23
N SER A 347 -23.77 23.30 3.23
CA SER A 347 -22.73 23.97 4.04
C SER A 347 -22.11 25.18 3.33
N ILE A 348 -22.32 25.33 2.01
CA ILE A 348 -21.81 26.46 1.23
C ILE A 348 -22.45 27.79 1.71
N PRO A 349 -21.66 28.87 1.94
CA PRO A 349 -20.22 28.97 1.71
C PRO A 349 -19.38 28.29 2.79
N CYS A 350 -18.51 27.37 2.39
CA CYS A 350 -17.58 26.64 3.26
C CYS A 350 -16.18 26.50 2.65
N VAL A 351 -15.18 26.21 3.49
CA VAL A 351 -13.87 25.68 3.07
C VAL A 351 -13.81 24.20 3.39
N ILE A 352 -13.33 23.38 2.45
CA ILE A 352 -13.14 21.94 2.65
C ILE A 352 -11.65 21.66 2.78
N TYR A 353 -11.25 20.99 3.87
CA TYR A 353 -9.91 20.51 4.10
C TYR A 353 -9.92 18.99 4.12
N TYR A 354 -9.05 18.37 3.32
CA TYR A 354 -8.81 16.94 3.35
C TYR A 354 -7.32 16.68 3.36
N TYR A 355 -6.91 15.48 3.79
CA TYR A 355 -5.50 15.25 4.02
C TYR A 355 -4.75 14.92 2.73
N SER A 356 -5.29 14.14 1.81
CA SER A 356 -4.52 13.60 0.70
C SER A 356 -5.30 13.44 -0.61
N PRO A 357 -4.62 13.22 -1.76
CA PRO A 357 -5.31 12.96 -3.04
C PRO A 357 -6.23 11.75 -3.05
N TYR A 358 -6.16 10.90 -2.02
CA TYR A 358 -6.97 9.71 -1.89
C TYR A 358 -8.47 10.05 -1.86
N GLU A 359 -8.88 11.01 -1.04
CA GLU A 359 -10.28 11.45 -0.92
C GLU A 359 -10.84 11.88 -2.29
N LYS A 360 -10.11 12.73 -3.02
CA LYS A 360 -10.44 13.15 -4.39
C LYS A 360 -10.55 11.96 -5.35
N THR A 361 -9.62 11.01 -5.27
CA THR A 361 -9.60 9.84 -6.15
C THR A 361 -10.82 8.95 -5.92
N GLN A 362 -11.20 8.72 -4.66
CA GLN A 362 -12.38 7.90 -4.34
C GLN A 362 -13.68 8.62 -4.71
N TRP A 363 -13.80 9.92 -4.50
CA TRP A 363 -14.98 10.67 -4.94
C TRP A 363 -15.13 10.70 -6.45
N LYS A 364 -14.02 10.70 -7.20
CA LYS A 364 -14.08 10.55 -8.66
C LYS A 364 -14.62 9.19 -9.07
N LYS A 365 -14.17 8.12 -8.42
CA LYS A 365 -14.73 6.78 -8.64
C LYS A 365 -16.21 6.70 -8.30
N LEU A 366 -16.64 7.30 -7.19
CA LEU A 366 -18.06 7.34 -6.80
C LEU A 366 -18.90 8.14 -7.81
N GLN A 367 -18.38 9.25 -8.31
CA GLN A 367 -19.03 10.04 -9.35
C GLN A 367 -19.16 9.24 -10.66
N GLU A 368 -18.11 8.55 -11.10
CA GLU A 368 -18.13 7.67 -12.27
C GLU A 368 -19.13 6.51 -12.08
N LYS A 369 -19.21 5.95 -10.87
CA LYS A 369 -20.14 4.86 -10.49
C LYS A 369 -21.59 5.34 -10.37
N TYR A 370 -21.81 6.57 -9.89
CA TYR A 370 -23.12 7.17 -9.60
C TYR A 370 -23.29 8.57 -10.22
N PRO A 371 -23.28 8.68 -11.55
CA PRO A 371 -23.33 9.98 -12.25
C PRO A 371 -24.67 10.73 -12.06
N ASP A 372 -25.71 10.06 -11.59
CA ASP A 372 -27.00 10.68 -11.27
C ASP A 372 -27.01 11.39 -9.90
N VAL A 373 -26.01 11.12 -9.05
CA VAL A 373 -25.85 11.79 -7.74
C VAL A 373 -25.02 13.07 -7.87
N MET A 374 -23.94 13.03 -8.66
CA MET A 374 -22.99 14.12 -8.82
C MET A 374 -22.51 14.15 -10.28
N SER A 375 -22.52 15.32 -10.93
CA SER A 375 -22.01 15.46 -12.30
C SER A 375 -20.48 15.56 -12.33
N GLU A 376 -19.88 15.32 -13.50
CA GLU A 376 -18.45 15.58 -13.75
C GLU A 376 -18.08 17.04 -13.45
N ASP A 377 -18.91 18.00 -13.88
CA ASP A 377 -18.70 19.42 -13.58
C ASP A 377 -18.72 19.70 -12.08
N ASN A 378 -19.59 19.04 -11.30
CA ASN A 378 -19.65 19.24 -9.85
C ASN A 378 -18.37 18.76 -9.16
N ILE A 379 -17.82 17.62 -9.58
CA ILE A 379 -16.61 17.11 -8.93
C ILE A 379 -15.38 17.94 -9.30
N GLU A 380 -15.34 18.43 -10.54
CA GLU A 380 -14.31 19.38 -10.95
C GLU A 380 -14.43 20.70 -10.17
N GLU A 381 -15.62 21.28 -10.10
CA GLU A 381 -15.86 22.51 -9.34
C GLU A 381 -15.48 22.35 -7.87
N MET A 382 -15.85 21.22 -7.25
CA MET A 382 -15.52 20.97 -5.84
C MET A 382 -14.01 20.85 -5.61
N PHE A 383 -13.29 19.99 -6.33
CA PHE A 383 -11.89 19.68 -6.05
C PHE A 383 -10.85 20.56 -6.77
N TYR A 384 -11.29 21.48 -7.64
CA TYR A 384 -10.42 22.50 -8.24
C TYR A 384 -10.77 23.93 -7.81
N SER A 385 -11.76 24.10 -6.94
CA SER A 385 -12.04 25.39 -6.29
C SER A 385 -10.93 25.76 -5.29
N ASP A 386 -10.65 27.07 -5.20
CA ASP A 386 -9.76 27.65 -4.18
C ASP A 386 -10.25 27.39 -2.73
N TYR A 387 -11.51 26.97 -2.56
CA TYR A 387 -12.13 26.64 -1.27
C TYR A 387 -11.95 25.18 -0.85
N THR A 388 -11.26 24.36 -1.63
CA THR A 388 -11.00 22.95 -1.32
C THR A 388 -9.50 22.70 -1.31
N VAL A 389 -8.97 22.33 -0.14
CA VAL A 389 -7.52 22.34 0.12
C VAL A 389 -7.00 20.94 0.43
N ASP A 390 -6.11 20.42 -0.42
CA ASP A 390 -5.30 19.24 -0.14
C ASP A 390 -4.17 19.63 0.82
N LEU A 391 -4.33 19.34 2.11
CA LEU A 391 -3.33 19.74 3.11
C LEU A 391 -1.98 19.07 2.88
N TYR A 392 -1.93 17.84 2.35
CA TYR A 392 -0.67 17.16 2.12
C TYR A 392 0.11 17.75 0.95
N LEU A 393 -0.50 17.84 -0.24
CA LEU A 393 0.18 18.30 -1.45
C LEU A 393 0.32 19.80 -1.52
N ASP A 394 -0.70 20.57 -1.13
CA ASP A 394 -0.69 22.03 -1.32
C ASP A 394 -0.02 22.78 -0.19
N VAL A 395 0.04 22.17 0.99
CA VAL A 395 0.56 22.82 2.19
C VAL A 395 1.76 22.05 2.76
N VAL A 396 1.59 20.85 3.29
CA VAL A 396 2.62 20.12 4.03
C VAL A 396 3.88 19.92 3.18
N LYS A 397 3.76 19.27 2.01
CA LYS A 397 4.92 18.97 1.16
C LYS A 397 5.59 20.22 0.61
N LYS A 398 4.79 21.16 0.13
CA LYS A 398 5.28 22.35 -0.59
C LYS A 398 5.84 23.40 0.37
N LYS A 399 5.17 23.63 1.49
CA LYS A 399 5.34 24.83 2.31
C LYS A 399 5.86 24.57 3.72
N THR A 400 6.03 23.32 4.15
CA THR A 400 6.48 23.02 5.52
C THR A 400 7.64 22.04 5.56
N GLU A 401 8.40 22.04 6.65
CA GLU A 401 9.32 20.96 7.01
C GLU A 401 9.15 20.58 8.48
N TRP A 402 9.33 19.29 8.76
CA TRP A 402 9.04 18.69 10.06
C TRP A 402 10.20 17.81 10.52
N PRO A 403 10.54 17.80 11.82
CA PRO A 403 11.53 16.89 12.39
C PRO A 403 10.93 15.49 12.63
N THR A 404 10.34 14.90 11.58
CA THR A 404 9.64 13.60 11.61
C THR A 404 10.16 12.67 10.50
N ASN A 405 9.94 11.36 10.65
CA ASN A 405 10.43 10.37 9.67
C ASN A 405 9.51 10.23 8.43
N ASP A 406 8.29 10.76 8.52
CA ASP A 406 7.34 10.85 7.42
C ASP A 406 6.36 12.02 7.65
N TYR A 407 5.58 12.30 6.61
CA TYR A 407 4.51 13.29 6.60
C TYR A 407 3.17 12.59 6.49
N SER A 408 2.90 11.59 7.33
CA SER A 408 1.54 11.07 7.46
C SER A 408 0.74 11.89 8.47
N ILE A 409 -0.58 11.95 8.33
CA ILE A 409 -1.44 12.71 9.25
C ILE A 409 -1.23 12.25 10.70
N LYS A 410 -1.10 10.93 10.89
CA LYS A 410 -0.78 10.30 12.18
C LYS A 410 0.49 10.83 12.79
N THR A 411 1.57 10.89 12.02
CA THR A 411 2.86 11.40 12.51
C THR A 411 2.78 12.90 12.83
N LEU A 412 2.17 13.71 11.97
CA LEU A 412 2.16 15.16 12.14
C LEU A 412 1.19 15.63 13.23
N ALA A 413 -0.03 15.09 13.28
CA ALA A 413 -0.98 15.43 14.35
C ALA A 413 -0.49 14.93 15.72
N SER A 414 0.13 13.73 15.79
CA SER A 414 0.77 13.25 17.03
C SER A 414 1.93 14.16 17.46
N TYR A 415 2.72 14.67 16.51
CA TYR A 415 3.77 15.65 16.81
C TYR A 415 3.18 16.94 17.43
N LEU A 416 1.98 17.34 17.00
CA LEU A 416 1.23 18.48 17.53
C LEU A 416 0.44 18.15 18.81
N GLY A 417 0.56 16.93 19.35
CA GLY A 417 -0.05 16.52 20.61
C GLY A 417 -1.44 15.90 20.50
N PHE A 418 -1.94 15.62 19.30
CA PHE A 418 -3.17 14.86 19.12
C PHE A 418 -2.95 13.37 19.40
N HIS A 419 -3.96 12.72 19.98
CA HIS A 419 -3.94 11.30 20.27
C HIS A 419 -5.27 10.71 19.82
N TRP A 420 -5.21 9.68 18.97
CA TRP A 420 -6.39 8.90 18.61
C TRP A 420 -6.94 8.19 19.83
N ARG A 421 -8.27 8.02 19.87
CA ARG A 421 -8.98 7.30 20.94
C ARG A 421 -8.75 5.79 20.87
N ASP A 422 -8.46 5.25 19.68
CA ASP A 422 -8.15 3.84 19.49
C ASP A 422 -6.69 3.52 19.83
N GLU A 423 -6.42 2.31 20.35
CA GLU A 423 -5.07 1.85 20.70
C GLU A 423 -4.24 1.46 19.47
N SER A 424 -4.87 1.11 18.35
CA SER A 424 -4.23 0.69 17.11
C SER A 424 -4.84 1.39 15.88
N PRO A 425 -4.77 2.74 15.80
CA PRO A 425 -5.40 3.51 14.74
C PRO A 425 -4.71 3.24 13.40
N SER A 426 -5.38 2.54 12.48
CA SER A 426 -4.85 2.18 11.16
C SER A 426 -5.99 2.02 10.16
N GLY A 427 -5.90 2.65 8.99
CA GLY A 427 -6.87 2.41 7.91
C GLY A 427 -6.87 0.96 7.40
N ALA A 428 -5.78 0.21 7.63
CA ALA A 428 -5.80 -1.23 7.39
C ALA A 428 -6.70 -1.96 8.41
N GLU A 429 -6.67 -1.55 9.67
CA GLU A 429 -7.50 -2.17 10.71
C GLU A 429 -8.96 -1.72 10.62
N SER A 430 -9.26 -0.50 10.12
CA SER A 430 -10.64 -0.07 9.87
C SER A 430 -11.34 -0.96 8.83
N ILE A 431 -10.63 -1.44 7.81
CA ILE A 431 -11.14 -2.44 6.86
C ILE A 431 -11.53 -3.74 7.60
N GLU A 432 -10.67 -4.25 8.49
CA GLU A 432 -11.01 -5.45 9.28
C GLU A 432 -12.22 -5.22 10.19
N TRP A 433 -12.31 -4.05 10.83
CA TRP A 433 -13.46 -3.70 11.65
C TRP A 433 -14.74 -3.67 10.81
N TYR A 434 -14.69 -3.12 9.59
CA TYR A 434 -15.84 -3.09 8.70
C TYR A 434 -16.28 -4.50 8.28
N HIS A 435 -15.35 -5.37 7.88
CA HIS A 435 -15.66 -6.78 7.56
C HIS A 435 -16.35 -7.49 8.73
N ARG A 436 -15.79 -7.37 9.93
CA ARG A 436 -16.37 -7.99 11.12
C ARG A 436 -17.73 -7.39 11.48
N TRP A 437 -17.92 -6.08 11.30
CA TRP A 437 -19.22 -5.44 11.51
C TRP A 437 -20.27 -5.94 10.50
N VAL A 438 -19.91 -6.08 9.22
CA VAL A 438 -20.78 -6.66 8.19
C VAL A 438 -21.23 -8.08 8.57
N GLU A 439 -20.31 -8.90 9.10
CA GLU A 439 -20.59 -10.30 9.46
C GLU A 439 -21.42 -10.43 10.74
N THR A 440 -21.24 -9.52 11.71
CA THR A 440 -21.79 -9.67 13.07
C THR A 440 -22.94 -8.71 13.38
N GLY A 441 -23.03 -7.58 12.68
CA GLY A 441 -23.91 -6.47 13.01
C GLY A 441 -23.58 -5.77 14.34
N ASP A 442 -22.40 -6.01 14.94
CA ASP A 442 -22.07 -5.46 16.27
C ASP A 442 -21.89 -3.93 16.24
N VAL A 443 -22.85 -3.24 16.86
CA VAL A 443 -22.91 -1.77 16.94
C VAL A 443 -21.66 -1.17 17.60
N ASN A 444 -20.98 -1.89 18.49
CA ASN A 444 -19.73 -1.39 19.10
C ASN A 444 -18.61 -1.27 18.07
N ILE A 445 -18.57 -2.16 17.08
CA ILE A 445 -17.59 -2.11 16.00
C ILE A 445 -17.90 -0.93 15.07
N LYS A 446 -19.17 -0.72 14.72
CA LYS A 446 -19.60 0.47 13.96
C LYS A 446 -19.21 1.76 14.69
N ASN A 447 -19.50 1.85 15.99
CA ASN A 447 -19.12 3.00 16.80
C ASN A 447 -17.60 3.21 16.88
N ARG A 448 -16.81 2.13 16.86
CA ARG A 448 -15.36 2.20 16.80
C ARG A 448 -14.87 2.79 15.47
N ILE A 449 -15.44 2.36 14.34
CA ILE A 449 -15.15 2.90 13.01
C ILE A 449 -15.50 4.39 12.94
N LEU A 450 -16.69 4.78 13.39
CA LEU A 450 -17.11 6.19 13.42
C LEU A 450 -16.17 7.06 14.26
N LYS A 451 -15.75 6.59 15.44
CA LYS A 451 -14.78 7.30 16.27
C LYS A 451 -13.41 7.43 15.60
N TYR A 452 -12.96 6.39 14.90
CA TYR A 452 -11.69 6.42 14.19
C TYR A 452 -11.69 7.47 13.07
N ASN A 453 -12.74 7.51 12.26
CA ASN A 453 -12.88 8.50 11.20
C ASN A 453 -13.09 9.92 11.76
N GLU A 454 -13.88 10.09 12.83
CA GLU A 454 -13.96 11.36 13.55
C GLU A 454 -12.58 11.84 14.05
N ASP A 455 -11.74 10.93 14.56
CA ASP A 455 -10.37 11.27 14.96
C ASP A 455 -9.50 11.70 13.77
N ASP A 456 -9.65 11.09 12.59
CA ASP A 456 -8.92 11.48 11.38
C ASP A 456 -9.38 12.88 10.88
N CYS A 457 -10.67 13.22 10.97
CA CYS A 457 -11.16 14.58 10.74
C CYS A 457 -10.59 15.59 11.75
N ILE A 458 -10.59 15.27 13.05
CA ILE A 458 -10.03 16.14 14.10
C ILE A 458 -8.51 16.29 13.91
N ALA A 459 -7.80 15.22 13.59
CA ALA A 459 -6.36 15.26 13.33
C ALA A 459 -6.03 16.22 12.18
N THR A 460 -6.84 16.20 11.12
CA THR A 460 -6.73 17.11 9.97
C THR A 460 -6.89 18.57 10.41
N ARG A 461 -7.87 18.85 11.28
CA ARG A 461 -8.03 20.19 11.89
C ARG A 461 -6.85 20.57 12.79
N VAL A 462 -6.38 19.67 13.67
CA VAL A 462 -5.20 19.92 14.53
C VAL A 462 -4.01 20.30 13.68
N LEU A 463 -3.81 19.59 12.57
CA LEU A 463 -2.72 19.87 11.65
C LEU A 463 -2.86 21.25 10.98
N LEU A 464 -4.06 21.61 10.52
CA LEU A 464 -4.32 22.93 9.95
C LEU A 464 -3.93 24.04 10.93
N ASP A 465 -4.49 24.01 12.14
CA ASP A 465 -4.23 25.02 13.18
C ASP A 465 -2.73 25.04 13.56
N GLY A 466 -2.12 23.86 13.65
CA GLY A 466 -0.70 23.69 13.89
C GLY A 466 0.15 24.37 12.81
N ILE A 467 -0.16 24.14 11.53
CA ILE A 467 0.52 24.77 10.39
C ILE A 467 0.40 26.29 10.43
N CYS A 468 -0.79 26.83 10.72
CA CYS A 468 -1.01 28.27 10.83
C CYS A 468 -0.20 28.92 11.95
N SER A 469 0.23 28.15 12.96
CA SER A 469 1.06 28.63 14.07
C SER A 469 2.57 28.50 13.84
N LEU A 470 3.01 27.89 12.73
CA LEU A 470 4.42 27.65 12.47
C LEU A 470 5.20 28.92 12.13
N PRO A 471 6.46 29.05 12.57
CA PRO A 471 7.32 30.16 12.17
C PRO A 471 7.69 30.05 10.68
N LEU A 472 7.70 31.19 9.97
CA LEU A 472 8.27 31.30 8.62
C LEU A 472 9.79 31.46 8.72
N LEU A 473 10.53 30.60 8.01
CA LEU A 473 12.00 30.61 7.96
C LEU A 473 12.52 30.78 6.52
#